data_AF-A0A7J3TUK9-F1
#
_entry.id   AF-A0A7J3TUK9-F1
#
_cell.length_a   1.000
_cell.length_b   1.000
_cell.length_c   1.000
_cell.angle_alpha   90.00
_cell.angle_beta   90.00
_cell.angle_gamma   90.00
#
_symmetry.space_group_name_H-M   'P 1'
#
loop_
_entity.id
_entity.type
_entity.pdbx_description
1 polymer ?
#
loop_
_entity_poly.entity_id
_entity_poly.type
_entity_poly.pdbx_seq_one_letter_code
_entity_poly.pdbx_strand_id
1 'polypeptide(L)' 'MTNNHNDTISKEILNLIEESSEPLETKEIETILKKKIRDITRTKLFYRLMILRGEGLVLGKFVGPGKGVWIWWKNGKIKG' A
#
# COMPACT_ATOMS: atom_id res chain seq x y z
N MET A 1 -18.94 -6.16 11.20
CA MET A 1 -18.04 -5.68 10.13
C MET A 1 -16.70 -6.36 10.37
N THR A 2 -16.32 -7.33 9.54
CA THR A 2 -15.13 -8.17 9.76
C THR A 2 -13.85 -7.43 9.39
N ASN A 3 -12.99 -7.17 10.38
CA ASN A 3 -11.63 -6.64 10.20
C ASN A 3 -10.82 -7.60 9.32
N ASN A 4 -10.61 -7.27 8.05
CA ASN A 4 -10.11 -8.20 7.03
C ASN A 4 -8.66 -7.90 6.56
N HIS A 5 -7.90 -7.11 7.33
CA HIS A 5 -6.46 -6.85 7.07
C HIS A 5 -5.52 -7.88 7.72
N ASN A 6 -6.05 -9.03 8.17
CA ASN A 6 -5.23 -10.11 8.73
C ASN A 6 -4.49 -10.93 7.67
N ASP A 7 -4.72 -10.67 6.37
CA ASP A 7 -4.03 -11.36 5.30
C ASP A 7 -2.57 -10.89 5.15
N THR A 8 -1.71 -11.81 4.72
CA THR A 8 -0.27 -11.59 4.59
C THR A 8 0.07 -10.40 3.70
N ILE A 9 -0.69 -10.16 2.62
CA ILE A 9 -0.40 -9.05 1.71
C ILE A 9 -0.66 -7.72 2.42
N SER A 10 -1.79 -7.58 3.12
CA SER A 10 -2.12 -6.38 3.88
C SER A 10 -1.07 -6.06 4.95
N LYS A 11 -0.62 -7.07 5.71
CA LYS A 11 0.42 -6.90 6.74
C LYS A 11 1.75 -6.44 6.14
N GLU A 12 2.19 -7.06 5.05
CA GLU A 12 3.45 -6.69 4.40
C GLU A 12 3.40 -5.30 3.74
N ILE A 13 2.24 -4.88 3.20
CA ILE A 13 2.04 -3.51 2.71
C ILE A 13 2.18 -2.51 3.86
N LEU A 14 1.51 -2.75 4.97
CA LEU A 14 1.52 -1.84 6.12
C LEU A 14 2.93 -1.71 6.70
N ASN A 15 3.62 -2.84 6.90
CA ASN A 15 5.00 -2.83 7.39
C ASN A 15 5.91 -2.04 6.45
N LEU A 16 5.84 -2.30 5.14
CA LEU A 16 6.67 -1.59 4.16
C LEU A 16 6.41 -0.08 4.14
N ILE A 17 5.14 0.34 4.18
CA ILE A 17 4.77 1.76 4.16
C ILE A 17 5.15 2.45 5.47
N GLU A 18 5.06 1.76 6.61
CA GLU A 18 5.44 2.30 7.92
C GLU A 18 6.96 2.50 8.05
N GLU A 19 7.73 1.54 7.53
CA GLU A 19 9.20 1.56 7.51
C GLU A 19 9.78 2.53 6.46
N SER A 20 9.01 2.89 5.43
CA SER A 20 9.46 3.80 4.38
C SER A 20 9.51 5.26 4.87
N SER A 21 10.65 5.92 4.65
CA SER A 21 10.80 7.36 4.90
C SER A 21 10.13 8.22 3.83
N GLU A 22 9.94 7.68 2.63
CA GLU A 22 9.42 8.39 1.46
C GLU A 22 8.14 7.73 0.93
N PRO A 23 7.26 8.50 0.25
CA PRO A 23 6.13 7.92 -0.46
C PRO A 23 6.57 6.96 -1.56
N LEU A 24 5.85 5.84 -1.72
CA LEU A 24 6.19 4.78 -2.67
C LEU A 24 5.16 4.69 -3.78
N GLU A 25 5.61 4.45 -5.01
CA GLU A 25 4.74 4.06 -6.11
C GLU A 25 4.24 2.62 -5.96
N THR A 26 3.08 2.33 -6.54
CA THR A 26 2.54 0.96 -6.60
C THR A 26 3.55 -0.05 -7.17
N LYS A 27 4.36 0.37 -8.16
CA LYS A 27 5.36 -0.49 -8.80
C LYS A 27 6.54 -0.82 -7.88
N GLU A 28 6.93 0.12 -7.03
CA GLU A 28 8.01 -0.09 -6.06
C GLU A 28 7.56 -1.07 -4.98
N ILE A 29 6.35 -0.87 -4.44
CA ILE A 29 5.71 -1.79 -3.50
C ILE A 29 5.62 -3.19 -4.10
N GLU A 30 5.15 -3.31 -5.36
CA GLU A 30 5.07 -4.60 -6.07
C GLU A 30 6.43 -5.29 -6.17
N THR A 31 7.47 -4.54 -6.54
CA THR A 31 8.84 -5.07 -6.73
C THR A 31 9.41 -5.61 -5.42
N ILE A 32 9.16 -4.91 -4.31
CA ILE A 32 9.62 -5.31 -2.98
C ILE A 32 8.83 -6.53 -2.49
N LEU A 33 7.51 -6.50 -2.58
CA LEU A 33 6.66 -7.58 -2.06
C LEU A 33 6.76 -8.87 -2.86
N LYS A 34 7.05 -8.81 -4.17
CA LYS A 34 7.33 -10.02 -4.98
C LYS A 34 8.51 -10.84 -4.47
N LYS A 35 9.46 -10.23 -3.75
CA LYS A 35 10.58 -10.95 -3.11
C LYS A 35 10.13 -11.79 -1.91
N LYS A 36 8.99 -11.43 -1.30
CA LYS A 36 8.44 -12.08 -0.09
C LYS A 36 7.23 -12.97 -0.40
N ILE A 37 6.43 -12.59 -1.40
CA ILE A 37 5.15 -13.23 -1.75
C ILE A 37 5.18 -13.57 -3.23
N ARG A 38 5.41 -14.85 -3.56
CA ARG A 38 5.61 -15.32 -4.95
C ARG A 38 4.42 -15.04 -5.87
N ASP A 39 3.19 -15.14 -5.35
CA ASP A 39 1.95 -15.09 -6.16
C ASP A 39 1.21 -13.75 -6.07
N ILE A 40 1.91 -12.68 -5.71
CA ILE A 40 1.34 -11.33 -5.69
C ILE A 40 1.28 -10.75 -7.10
N THR A 41 0.06 -10.43 -7.54
CA THR A 41 -0.19 -9.72 -8.80
C THR A 41 -0.41 -8.23 -8.53
N ARG A 42 -0.11 -7.37 -9.52
CA ARG A 42 -0.37 -5.93 -9.42
C ARG A 42 -1.82 -5.61 -9.08
N THR A 43 -2.78 -6.36 -9.65
CA THR A 43 -4.21 -6.20 -9.36
C THR A 43 -4.55 -6.52 -7.91
N LYS A 44 -4.03 -7.63 -7.36
CA LYS A 44 -4.23 -8.01 -5.95
C LYS A 44 -3.61 -6.97 -5.01
N LEU A 45 -2.40 -6.53 -5.31
CA LEU A 45 -1.71 -5.49 -4.55
C LEU A 45 -2.51 -4.18 -4.53
N PHE A 46 -2.90 -3.71 -5.72
CA PHE A 46 -3.64 -2.46 -5.86
C PHE A 46 -5.00 -2.50 -5.14
N TYR A 47 -5.72 -3.62 -5.26
CA TYR A 47 -6.97 -3.83 -4.52
C TYR A 47 -6.77 -3.71 -3.00
N ARG A 48 -5.70 -4.30 -2.46
CA ARG A 48 -5.37 -4.19 -1.03
C ARG A 48 -5.00 -2.77 -0.63
N LEU A 49 -4.18 -2.07 -1.40
CA LEU A 49 -3.84 -0.66 -1.14
C LEU A 49 -5.08 0.24 -1.10
N MET A 50 -6.05 0.02 -2.01
CA MET A 50 -7.31 0.75 -2.01
C MET A 50 -8.17 0.46 -0.78
N ILE A 51 -8.23 -0.79 -0.32
CA ILE A 51 -8.91 -1.16 0.93
C ILE A 51 -8.25 -0.46 2.12
N LEU A 52 -6.93 -0.60 2.27
CA LEU A 52 -6.18 0.00 3.39
C LEU A 52 -6.33 1.53 3.42
N ARG A 53 -6.40 2.17 2.24
CA ARG A 53 -6.69 3.61 2.12
C ARG A 53 -8.12 3.94 2.54
N GLY A 54 -9.10 3.13 2.14
CA GLY A 54 -10.50 3.29 2.56
C GLY A 54 -10.68 3.13 4.07
N GLU A 55 -9.87 2.28 4.70
CA GLU A 55 -9.81 2.08 6.16
C GLU A 55 -9.00 3.16 6.89
N GLY A 56 -8.35 4.08 6.15
CA GLY A 56 -7.51 5.12 6.74
C GLY A 56 -6.23 4.60 7.38
N LEU A 57 -5.77 3.39 7.03
CA LEU A 57 -4.52 2.82 7.52
C LEU A 57 -3.31 3.33 6.71
N VAL A 58 -3.52 3.66 5.44
CA VAL A 58 -2.53 4.31 4.57
C VAL A 58 -3.15 5.49 3.87
N LEU A 59 -2.32 6.43 3.45
CA LEU A 59 -2.72 7.51 2.56
C LEU A 59 -2.23 7.19 1.14
N GLY A 60 -2.96 7.72 0.17
CA GLY A 60 -2.57 7.54 -1.23
C GLY A 60 -3.26 8.55 -2.13
N LYS A 61 -2.52 8.98 -3.15
CA LYS A 61 -2.98 9.93 -4.16
C LYS A 61 -2.59 9.44 -5.55
N PHE A 62 -3.55 9.54 -6.45
CA PHE A 62 -3.29 9.40 -7.88
C PHE A 62 -2.73 10.72 -8.42
N VAL A 63 -1.63 10.64 -9.16
CA VAL A 63 -0.95 11.80 -9.75
C VAL A 63 -0.98 11.70 -11.28
N GLY A 64 -1.71 12.64 -11.89
CA GLY A 64 -1.45 13.17 -13.23
C GLY A 64 -2.46 12.86 -14.36
N PRO A 65 -2.55 13.74 -15.38
CA PRO A 65 -2.74 13.36 -16.77
C PRO A 65 -1.36 13.03 -17.41
N GLY A 66 -1.22 11.85 -18.00
CA GLY A 66 0.04 11.29 -18.50
C GLY A 66 0.14 9.78 -18.23
N LYS A 67 1.22 9.31 -17.58
CA LYS A 67 1.43 7.89 -17.23
C LYS A 67 0.50 7.35 -16.12
N GLY A 68 -0.09 8.24 -15.32
CA GLY A 68 -1.05 7.89 -14.27
C GLY A 68 -0.50 6.95 -13.20
N VAL A 69 0.07 7.49 -12.13
CA VAL A 69 0.65 6.68 -11.04
C VAL A 69 -0.04 6.94 -9.70
N TRP A 70 -0.10 5.89 -8.88
CA TRP A 70 -0.52 5.96 -7.49
C TRP A 70 0.71 5.98 -6.59
N ILE A 71 0.74 6.97 -5.70
CA ILE A 71 1.75 7.15 -4.66
C ILE A 71 1.09 6.89 -3.30
N TRP A 72 1.78 6.17 -2.42
CA TRP A 72 1.29 5.70 -1.12
C TRP A 72 2.25 6.07 0.00
N TRP A 73 1.72 6.46 1.16
CA TRP A 73 2.52 6.80 2.33
C TRP A 73 1.77 6.52 3.62
N LYS A 74 2.49 6.48 4.74
CA LYS A 74 1.90 6.21 6.05
C LYS A 74 0.88 7.28 6.42
N ASN A 75 -0.20 6.85 7.06
CA ASN A 75 -1.13 7.80 7.65
C ASN A 75 -0.47 8.38 8.90
N GLY A 76 0.11 9.58 8.76
CA GLY A 76 0.75 10.33 9.83
C GLY A 76 -0.26 10.82 10.86
N LYS A 77 -0.95 9.91 11.56
CA LYS A 77 -1.44 10.22 12.90
C LYS A 77 -0.19 10.52 13.72
N ILE A 78 0.16 11.80 13.79
CA ILE A 78 0.95 12.35 14.88
C ILE A 78 0.29 11.78 16.13
N LYS A 79 0.97 10.88 16.84
CA LYS A 79 0.57 10.52 18.20
C LYS A 79 0.70 11.83 18.98
N GLY A 80 -0.42 12.54 19.12
CA GLY A 80 -0.55 13.63 20.06
C GLY A 80 -0.45 13.11 21.48
#